data_AF-A0ABD5SUL1-F1
#
_entry.id   AF-A0ABD5SUL1-F1
#
_cell.length_a   1.000
_cell.length_b   1.000
_cell.length_c   1.000
_cell.angle_alpha   90.00
_cell.angle_beta   90.00
_cell.angle_gamma   90.00
#
_symmetry.space_group_name_H-M   'P 1'
#
loop_
_entity.id
_entity.type
_entity.pdbx_description
1 polymer ?
#
loop_
_entity_poly.entity_id
_entity_poly.type
_entity_poly.pdbx_seq_one_letter_code
_entity_poly.pdbx_strand_id
1 'polypeptide(L)' 'MTPSDTIREPDQPSSFEEALRTVIVSCYANGEPVEGEWEITTPVADAPNWIVDVQKVYSDAESEYDPELID' A
#
# COMPACT_ATOMS: atom_id res chain seq x y z
N MET A 1 10.26 -8.49 41.06
CA MET A 1 9.08 -7.87 40.44
C MET A 1 9.56 -7.26 39.13
N THR A 2 9.61 -8.06 38.06
CA THR A 2 10.02 -7.60 36.74
C THR A 2 8.81 -6.89 36.11
N PRO A 3 8.98 -5.71 35.49
CA PRO A 3 7.89 -5.09 34.77
C PRO A 3 7.48 -6.06 33.66
N SER A 4 6.18 -6.32 33.58
CA SER A 4 5.58 -7.04 32.47
C SER A 4 6.07 -6.38 31.19
N ASP A 5 6.77 -7.15 30.37
CA ASP A 5 7.03 -6.84 28.98
C ASP A 5 5.65 -6.68 28.34
N THR A 6 5.16 -5.44 28.27
CA THR A 6 3.99 -5.11 27.47
C THR A 6 4.41 -5.41 26.05
N ILE A 7 4.07 -6.61 25.58
CA ILE A 7 4.17 -7.02 24.20
C ILE A 7 3.50 -5.89 23.42
N ARG A 8 4.31 -5.08 22.75
CA ARG A 8 3.83 -4.03 21.86
C ARG A 8 3.16 -4.78 20.73
N GLU A 9 1.85 -4.98 20.86
CA GLU A 9 1.02 -5.50 19.78
C GLU A 9 1.38 -4.66 18.55
N PRO A 10 1.82 -5.30 17.45
CA PRO A 10 2.11 -4.54 16.24
C PRO A 10 0.85 -3.75 15.92
N ASP A 11 1.04 -2.47 15.59
CA ASP A 11 -0.02 -1.53 15.22
C ASP A 11 -0.83 -2.16 14.08
N GLN A 12 -1.85 -2.93 14.45
CA GLN A 12 -2.63 -3.68 13.48
C GLN A 12 -3.48 -2.65 12.78
N PRO A 13 -3.42 -2.58 11.44
CA PRO A 13 -4.19 -1.59 10.71
C PRO A 13 -5.67 -1.77 11.08
N SER A 14 -6.31 -0.68 11.48
CA SER A 14 -7.69 -0.67 11.96
C SER A 14 -8.69 -1.13 10.89
N SER A 15 -8.28 -1.08 9.62
CA SER A 15 -9.04 -1.50 8.44
C SER A 15 -8.12 -2.11 7.38
N PHE A 16 -8.68 -2.99 6.54
CA PHE A 16 -8.04 -3.47 5.32
C PHE A 16 -7.58 -2.32 4.41
N GLU A 17 -8.36 -1.24 4.34
CA GLU A 17 -8.01 -0.06 3.53
C GLU A 17 -6.74 0.64 4.05
N GLU A 18 -6.59 0.78 5.36
CA GLU A 18 -5.39 1.37 5.97
C GLU A 18 -4.17 0.45 5.80
N ALA A 19 -4.37 -0.87 5.91
CA ALA A 19 -3.35 -1.86 5.64
C ALA A 19 -2.84 -1.74 4.20
N LEU A 20 -3.77 -1.74 3.25
CA LEU A 20 -3.47 -1.64 1.82
C LEU A 20 -2.78 -0.32 1.49
N ARG A 21 -3.26 0.80 2.05
CA ARG A 21 -2.61 2.11 1.89
C ARG A 21 -1.16 2.09 2.34
N THR A 22 -0.88 1.49 3.50
CA THR A 22 0.48 1.40 4.04
C THR A 22 1.39 0.58 3.13
N VAL A 23 0.89 -0.52 2.58
CA VAL A 23 1.61 -1.36 1.61
C VAL A 23 1.90 -0.57 0.32
N ILE A 24 0.89 0.06 -0.27
CA ILE A 24 1.03 0.83 -1.52
C ILE A 24 2.08 1.95 -1.35
N VAL A 25 2.00 2.72 -0.26
CA VAL A 25 2.97 3.80 0.01
C VAL A 25 4.38 3.26 0.18
N SER A 26 4.52 2.12 0.87
CA SER A 26 5.81 1.49 1.11
C SER A 26 6.44 0.98 -0.18
N CYS A 27 5.69 0.27 -1.03
CA CYS A 27 6.18 -0.19 -2.33
C CYS A 27 6.57 1.00 -3.23
N TYR A 28 5.74 2.06 -3.26
CA TYR A 28 6.07 3.27 -4.01
C TYR A 28 7.35 3.95 -3.53
N ALA A 29 7.55 4.06 -2.21
CA ALA A 29 8.77 4.64 -1.62
C ALA A 29 10.03 3.83 -1.94
N ASN A 30 9.89 2.52 -2.18
CA ASN A 30 10.98 1.65 -2.60
C ASN A 30 11.17 1.60 -4.13
N GLY A 31 10.37 2.33 -4.90
CA GLY A 31 10.42 2.34 -6.36
C GLY A 31 9.89 1.07 -7.01
N GLU A 32 9.11 0.26 -6.28
CA GLU A 32 8.46 -0.92 -6.83
C GLU A 32 7.21 -0.52 -7.64
N PRO A 33 6.97 -1.13 -8.81
CA PRO A 33 5.75 -0.90 -9.56
C PRO A 33 4.57 -1.51 -8.79
N VAL A 34 3.57 -0.68 -8.47
CA VAL A 34 2.35 -1.11 -7.76
C VAL A 34 1.16 -1.22 -8.72
N GLU A 35 1.18 -0.50 -9.82
CA GLU A 35 0.11 -0.51 -10.82
C GLU A 35 0.05 -1.82 -11.62
N GLY A 36 -1.16 -2.24 -11.95
CA GLY A 36 -1.42 -3.44 -12.75
C GLY A 36 -2.27 -4.47 -12.01
N GLU A 37 -2.34 -5.66 -12.62
CA GLU A 37 -3.09 -6.80 -12.10
C GLU A 37 -2.15 -7.74 -11.33
N TRP A 38 -2.55 -8.10 -10.11
CA TRP A 38 -1.80 -8.97 -9.22
C TRP A 38 -2.66 -10.16 -8.79
N GLU A 39 -2.11 -11.35 -8.93
CA GLU A 39 -2.69 -12.57 -8.37
C GLU A 39 -2.07 -12.86 -7.01
N ILE A 40 -2.88 -12.83 -5.96
CA ILE A 40 -2.48 -13.15 -4.59
C ILE A 40 -2.99 -14.55 -4.28
N THR A 41 -2.07 -15.51 -4.33
CA THR A 41 -2.35 -16.89 -3.92
C THR A 41 -2.24 -17.01 -2.40
N THR A 42 -3.31 -17.41 -1.74
CA THR A 42 -3.29 -17.63 -0.29
C THR A 42 -2.95 -19.09 -0.01
N PRO A 43 -1.91 -19.39 0.79
CA PRO A 43 -1.51 -20.78 1.07
C PRO A 43 -2.42 -21.47 2.11
N VAL A 44 -3.54 -20.84 2.49
CA VAL A 44 -4.46 -21.35 3.50
C VAL A 44 -5.57 -22.10 2.78
N ALA A 45 -5.80 -23.37 3.15
CA ALA A 45 -6.68 -24.28 2.43
C ALA A 45 -8.13 -23.79 2.24
N ASP A 46 -8.62 -22.93 3.13
CA ASP A 46 -9.98 -22.38 3.11
C ASP A 46 -10.04 -20.92 2.63
N ALA A 47 -8.91 -20.32 2.23
CA ALA A 47 -8.89 -18.96 1.72
C ALA A 47 -8.92 -18.96 0.18
N PRO A 48 -9.70 -18.07 -0.45
CA PRO A 48 -9.68 -17.93 -1.89
C PRO A 48 -8.39 -17.24 -2.34
N ASN A 49 -8.05 -17.46 -3.60
CA ASN A 49 -7.09 -16.61 -4.30
C ASN A 49 -7.78 -15.29 -4.66
N TRP A 50 -7.00 -14.22 -4.69
CA TRP A 50 -7.51 -12.88 -4.99
C TRP A 50 -6.82 -12.33 -6.23
N ILE A 51 -7.60 -11.62 -7.05
CA ILE A 51 -7.06 -10.78 -8.11
C ILE A 51 -7.25 -9.33 -7.66
N VAL A 52 -6.18 -8.55 -7.71
CA VAL A 52 -6.17 -7.14 -7.33
C VAL A 52 -5.72 -6.33 -8.55
N ASP A 53 -6.60 -5.46 -9.04
CA ASP A 53 -6.27 -4.48 -10.08
C ASP A 53 -6.01 -3.13 -9.41
N VAL A 54 -4.83 -2.56 -9.64
CA VAL A 54 -4.43 -1.27 -9.09
C VAL A 54 -4.25 -0.26 -10.21
N GLN A 55 -5.04 0.81 -10.17
CA GLN A 55 -5.05 1.88 -11.16
C GLN A 55 -4.66 3.21 -10.52
N LYS A 56 -3.84 4.01 -11.21
CA LYS A 56 -3.64 5.41 -10.84
C LYS A 56 -4.87 6.24 -11.18
N VAL A 57 -5.30 7.02 -10.22
CA VAL A 57 -6.29 8.08 -10.43
C VAL A 57 -5.54 9.39 -10.36
N TYR A 58 -5.39 10.05 -11.51
CA TYR A 58 -4.90 11.41 -11.59
C TYR A 58 -6.06 12.34 -11.24
N SER A 59 -5.90 13.16 -10.21
CA SER A 59 -6.75 14.34 -10.07
C SER A 59 -6.30 15.35 -11.12
N ASP A 60 -7.25 15.97 -11.84
CA ASP A 60 -7.06 17.07 -12.81
C ASP A 60 -6.20 18.27 -12.30
N ALA A 61 -5.77 18.24 -11.04
CA ALA A 61 -4.95 19.24 -10.37
C ALA A 61 -3.47 18.85 -10.24
N GLU A 62 -3.00 17.78 -10.88
CA GLU A 62 -1.57 17.66 -11.17
C GLU A 62 -1.24 18.66 -12.27
N SER A 63 -0.92 19.88 -11.84
CA SER A 63 -0.38 20.94 -12.68
C SER A 63 0.58 20.34 -13.68
N GLU A 64 0.26 20.54 -14.97
CA GLU A 64 1.17 20.32 -16.08
C GLU A 64 2.54 20.80 -15.64
N TYR A 65 3.48 19.88 -15.45
CA TYR A 65 4.85 20.26 -15.17
C TYR A 65 5.32 20.98 -16.42
N ASP A 66 5.31 22.32 -16.38
CA ASP A 66 5.69 23.20 -17.47
C ASP A 66 7.19 23.49 -17.34
N PRO A 67 8.06 22.82 -18.12
CA PRO A 67 9.49 23.02 -18.05
C PRO A 67 9.93 24.39 -18.59
N GLU A 68 9.01 25.25 -19.08
CA GLU A 68 9.33 26.61 -19.53
C GLU A 68 9.30 27.66 -18.40
N LEU A 69 8.95 27.29 -17.15
CA LEU A 69 8.91 28.21 -16.00
C LEU A 69 10.22 28.35 -15.21
N ILE A 70 11.32 27.79 -15.71
CA ILE A 70 12.67 28.02 -15.17
C ILE A 70 13.41 28.97 -16.13
N ASP A 71 13.26 30.27 -15.87
CA ASP A 71 14.06 31.35 -16.46
C ASP A 71 15.16 31.79 -15.48
#